data_AF-A0A645BTU0-F1
#
_entry.id   AF-A0A645BTU0-F1
#
_cell.length_a   1.000
_cell.length_b   1.000
_cell.length_c   1.000
_cell.angle_alpha   90.00
_cell.angle_beta   90.00
_cell.angle_gamma   90.00
#
_symmetry.space_group_name_H-M   'P 1'
#
loop_
_entity.id
_entity.type
_entity.pdbx_description
1 polymer ?
#
loop_
_entity_poly.entity_id
_entity_poly.type
_entity_poly.pdbx_seq_one_letter_code
_entity_poly.pdbx_strand_id
1 'polypeptide(L)'
;MEITRKTAGVTITSLNLKQWNGNGEGSYSYSVRESLDTYDMNGNLTGTRSFYSPPATFNKNGNFVAPIFYIFPAAFGKSIVVDILYNGEVIFTADRDSMGKPFNAEVGRTLNILIDFKATLSINVNVTPWNQVFQYVEYL
;
A
#
# COMPACT_ATOMS: atom_id res chain seq x y z
N MET A 1 -13.60 7.15 -29.21
CA MET A 1 -13.04 7.73 -27.96
C MET A 1 -12.64 6.56 -27.08
N GLU A 2 -11.36 6.47 -26.71
CA GLU A 2 -10.85 5.40 -25.87
C GLU A 2 -10.73 5.92 -24.43
N ILE A 3 -11.44 5.29 -23.50
CA ILE A 3 -11.38 5.65 -22.08
C ILE A 3 -10.25 4.85 -21.46
N THR A 4 -9.20 5.55 -21.01
CA THR A 4 -8.05 4.92 -20.36
C THR A 4 -8.07 5.17 -18.86
N ARG A 5 -7.65 4.16 -18.09
CA ARG A 5 -7.48 4.32 -16.64
C ARG A 5 -6.22 5.15 -16.36
N LYS A 6 -6.30 6.02 -15.35
CA LYS A 6 -5.18 6.83 -14.84
C LYS A 6 -4.76 6.47 -13.41
N THR A 7 -5.43 5.51 -12.78
CA THR A 7 -5.12 5.04 -11.43
C THR A 7 -4.38 3.70 -11.43
N ALA A 8 -3.65 3.45 -10.36
CA ALA A 8 -3.13 2.14 -9.97
C ALA A 8 -3.98 1.57 -8.82
N GLY A 9 -4.17 0.26 -8.80
CA GLY A 9 -4.71 -0.46 -7.65
C GLY A 9 -3.62 -0.75 -6.63
N VAL A 10 -3.98 -0.71 -5.35
CA VAL A 10 -3.07 -1.08 -4.25
C VAL A 10 -3.81 -1.95 -3.26
N THR A 11 -3.15 -3.02 -2.78
CA THR A 11 -3.57 -3.79 -1.61
C THR A 11 -2.44 -3.80 -0.59
N ILE A 12 -2.78 -3.77 0.70
CA ILE A 12 -1.79 -3.82 1.78
C ILE A 12 -2.25 -4.84 2.80
N THR A 13 -1.36 -5.76 3.17
CA THR A 13 -1.57 -6.71 4.25
C THR A 13 -0.37 -6.68 5.19
N SER A 14 -0.62 -6.44 6.47
CA SER A 14 0.40 -6.56 7.52
C SER A 14 0.11 -7.79 8.40
N LEU A 15 1.04 -8.74 8.38
CA LEU A 15 1.02 -9.94 9.23
C LEU A 15 1.77 -9.65 10.53
N ASN A 16 1.33 -10.25 11.64
CA ASN A 16 1.99 -10.16 12.95
C ASN A 16 2.16 -8.73 13.51
N LEU A 17 1.53 -7.72 12.90
CA LEU A 17 1.64 -6.31 13.27
C LEU A 17 1.25 -6.05 14.73
N LYS A 18 0.12 -6.61 15.18
CA LYS A 18 -0.37 -6.38 16.54
C LYS A 18 0.58 -6.96 17.59
N GLN A 19 1.10 -8.17 17.34
CA GLN A 19 2.10 -8.81 18.20
C GLN A 19 3.41 -8.02 18.24
N TRP A 20 3.90 -7.59 17.06
CA TRP A 20 5.11 -6.78 16.95
C TRP A 20 5.00 -5.45 17.69
N ASN A 21 3.82 -4.82 17.64
CA ASN A 21 3.52 -3.58 18.38
C ASN A 21 3.06 -3.82 19.83
N GLY A 22 3.47 -4.93 20.46
CA GLY A 22 3.24 -5.18 21.89
C GLY A 22 1.81 -5.55 22.30
N ASN A 23 0.94 -5.92 21.35
CA ASN A 23 -0.45 -6.33 21.58
C ASN A 23 -1.35 -5.26 22.25
N GLY A 24 -1.00 -3.99 22.15
CA GLY A 24 -1.79 -2.89 22.71
C GLY A 24 -3.22 -2.80 22.16
N GLU A 25 -4.11 -2.25 22.96
CA GLU A 25 -5.46 -1.86 22.54
C GLU A 25 -5.42 -0.42 22.01
N GLY A 26 -5.41 -0.30 20.68
CA GLY A 26 -5.42 0.99 19.98
C GLY A 26 -5.79 0.82 18.51
N SER A 27 -5.88 1.93 17.81
CA SER A 27 -6.31 1.96 16.41
C SER A 27 -5.13 1.97 15.46
N TYR A 28 -5.17 1.10 14.45
CA TYR A 28 -4.19 1.08 13.37
C TYR A 28 -4.77 1.72 12.10
N SER A 29 -3.92 2.37 11.32
CA SER A 29 -4.27 2.90 9.99
C SER A 29 -3.07 2.88 9.06
N TYR A 30 -3.32 2.88 7.75
CA TYR A 30 -2.28 3.11 6.75
C TYR A 30 -2.33 4.56 6.25
N SER A 31 -1.17 5.10 5.89
CA SER A 31 -1.06 6.30 5.06
C SER A 31 -0.17 6.01 3.87
N VAL A 32 -0.62 6.37 2.67
CA VAL A 32 0.07 6.08 1.41
C VAL A 32 0.37 7.40 0.71
N ARG A 33 1.65 7.73 0.56
CA ARG A 33 2.13 9.07 0.16
C ARG A 33 2.92 9.04 -1.15
N GLU A 34 3.36 10.24 -1.57
CA GLU A 34 4.17 10.53 -2.77
C GLU A 34 3.41 10.52 -4.11
N SER A 35 2.07 10.47 -4.05
CA SER A 35 1.23 10.74 -5.21
C SER A 35 0.98 12.25 -5.38
N LEU A 36 0.56 12.65 -6.58
CA LEU A 36 -0.03 13.98 -6.79
C LEU A 36 -1.56 13.85 -6.90
N ASP A 37 -2.29 14.96 -6.89
CA ASP A 37 -3.74 14.98 -6.78
C ASP A 37 -4.49 15.25 -8.11
N THR A 38 -3.80 15.53 -9.23
CA THR A 38 -4.49 15.85 -10.48
C THR A 38 -3.69 15.55 -11.74
N TYR A 39 -4.34 15.71 -12.89
CA TYR A 39 -3.75 15.62 -14.23
C TYR A 39 -3.93 16.93 -14.99
N ASP A 40 -2.92 17.32 -15.77
CA ASP A 40 -3.06 18.43 -16.71
C ASP A 40 -3.89 18.05 -17.95
N MET A 41 -4.15 19.03 -18.83
CA MET A 41 -4.89 18.82 -20.08
C MET A 41 -4.22 17.84 -21.06
N ASN A 42 -2.92 17.57 -20.89
CA ASN A 42 -2.16 16.61 -21.68
C ASN A 42 -2.15 15.21 -21.03
N GLY A 43 -2.78 15.05 -19.87
CA GLY A 43 -2.84 13.79 -19.14
C GLY A 43 -1.55 13.44 -18.39
N ASN A 44 -0.71 14.44 -18.08
CA ASN A 44 0.45 14.30 -17.19
C ASN A 44 0.04 14.51 -15.73
N LEU A 45 0.58 13.70 -14.83
CA LEU A 45 0.34 13.82 -13.40
C LEU A 45 0.97 15.12 -12.86
N THR A 46 0.19 15.95 -12.19
CA THR A 46 0.59 17.28 -11.68
C THR A 46 -0.17 17.60 -10.38
N GLY A 47 0.01 18.82 -9.85
CA GLY A 47 -0.70 19.31 -8.67
C GLY A 47 0.12 19.21 -7.40
N THR A 48 -0.56 19.05 -6.27
CA THR A 48 0.07 19.03 -4.94
C THR A 48 0.26 17.60 -4.44
N ARG A 49 1.22 17.42 -3.52
CA ARG A 49 1.43 16.10 -2.91
C ARG A 49 0.20 15.70 -2.10
N SER A 50 -0.33 14.53 -2.41
CA SER A 50 -1.47 13.95 -1.71
C SER A 50 -1.06 12.69 -0.95
N PHE A 51 -1.92 12.33 0.00
CA PHE A 51 -1.84 11.07 0.72
C PHE A 51 -3.20 10.40 0.77
N TYR A 52 -3.20 9.07 0.77
CA TYR A 52 -4.38 8.24 0.85
C TYR A 52 -4.39 7.53 2.20
N SER A 53 -5.54 7.53 2.87
CA SER A 53 -5.78 6.75 4.08
C SER A 53 -6.85 5.69 3.76
N PRO A 54 -6.45 4.50 3.27
CA PRO A 54 -7.41 3.49 2.87
C PRO A 54 -8.11 2.90 4.11
N PRO A 55 -9.41 2.56 4.01
CA PRO A 55 -10.08 1.77 5.04
C PRO A 55 -9.32 0.46 5.25
N ALA A 56 -8.97 0.17 6.50
CA ALA A 56 -8.25 -1.04 6.87
C ALA A 56 -8.77 -1.59 8.19
N THR A 57 -8.73 -2.91 8.33
CA THR A 57 -9.20 -3.60 9.54
C THR A 57 -8.45 -4.91 9.74
N PHE A 58 -8.48 -5.41 10.98
CA PHE A 58 -8.02 -6.77 11.26
C PHE A 58 -9.04 -7.78 10.73
N ASN A 59 -8.57 -8.72 9.93
CA ASN A 59 -9.38 -9.84 9.47
C ASN A 59 -9.45 -10.96 10.54
N LYS A 60 -10.20 -12.03 10.25
CA LYS A 60 -10.37 -13.17 11.17
C LYS A 60 -9.06 -13.89 11.54
N ASN A 61 -8.01 -13.75 10.73
CA ASN A 61 -6.70 -14.35 10.97
C ASN A 61 -5.76 -13.41 11.76
N GLY A 62 -6.24 -12.23 12.17
CA GLY A 62 -5.43 -11.24 12.88
C GLY A 62 -4.50 -10.42 11.97
N ASN A 63 -4.68 -10.48 10.65
CA ASN A 63 -3.91 -9.67 9.71
C ASN A 63 -4.59 -8.31 9.54
N PHE A 64 -3.81 -7.22 9.59
CA PHE A 64 -4.32 -5.89 9.28
C PHE A 64 -4.33 -5.71 7.75
N VAL A 65 -5.50 -5.46 7.18
CA VAL A 65 -5.71 -5.51 5.73
C VAL A 65 -6.40 -4.26 5.23
N ALA A 66 -5.80 -3.62 4.22
CA ALA A 66 -6.48 -2.72 3.31
C ALA A 66 -6.87 -3.50 2.04
N PRO A 67 -8.17 -3.69 1.77
CA PRO A 67 -8.65 -4.20 0.48
C PRO A 67 -8.22 -3.28 -0.66
N ILE A 68 -8.47 -3.69 -1.91
CA ILE A 68 -8.06 -2.89 -3.07
C ILE A 68 -8.62 -1.45 -2.99
N PHE A 69 -7.71 -0.48 -3.06
CA PHE A 69 -8.01 0.94 -3.19
C PHE A 69 -7.23 1.52 -4.37
N TYR A 70 -7.65 2.69 -4.84
CA TYR A 70 -7.11 3.29 -6.05
C TYR A 70 -6.41 4.60 -5.75
N ILE A 71 -5.21 4.73 -6.27
CA ILE A 71 -4.39 5.93 -6.14
C ILE A 71 -3.94 6.39 -7.52
N PHE A 72 -3.60 7.67 -7.64
CA PHE A 72 -2.72 8.10 -8.71
C PHE A 72 -1.30 7.56 -8.48
N PRO A 73 -0.53 7.27 -9.55
CA PRO A 73 0.83 6.81 -9.42
C PRO A 73 1.70 7.84 -8.66
N ALA A 74 2.89 7.42 -8.22
CA ALA A 74 3.82 8.32 -7.58
C ALA A 74 4.23 9.47 -8.52
N ALA A 75 4.61 10.62 -7.94
CA ALA A 75 5.20 11.72 -8.68
C ALA A 75 6.44 11.25 -9.48
N PHE A 76 6.78 11.97 -10.55
CA PHE A 76 7.91 11.61 -11.41
C PHE A 76 9.21 11.43 -10.59
N GLY A 77 9.89 10.31 -10.80
CA GLY A 77 11.12 9.96 -10.07
C GLY A 77 10.91 9.55 -8.60
N LYS A 78 9.66 9.38 -8.15
CA LYS A 78 9.32 8.91 -6.80
C LYS A 78 8.72 7.51 -6.84
N SER A 79 8.66 6.90 -5.66
CA SER A 79 7.93 5.66 -5.40
C SER A 79 6.94 5.90 -4.28
N ILE A 80 5.94 5.03 -4.18
CA ILE A 80 4.97 5.10 -3.10
C ILE A 80 5.66 4.80 -1.77
N VAL A 81 5.23 5.50 -0.72
CA VAL A 81 5.63 5.22 0.66
C VAL A 81 4.40 4.83 1.46
N VAL A 82 4.51 3.74 2.21
CA VAL A 82 3.45 3.25 3.11
C VAL A 82 3.90 3.46 4.55
N ASP A 83 3.14 4.28 5.29
CA ASP A 83 3.25 4.40 6.73
C ASP A 83 2.18 3.56 7.41
N ILE A 84 2.54 2.89 8.49
CA ILE A 84 1.60 2.26 9.43
C ILE A 84 1.58 3.13 10.68
N LEU A 85 0.38 3.54 11.07
CA LEU A 85 0.17 4.38 12.24
C LEU A 85 -0.54 3.59 13.33
N TYR A 86 -0.20 3.89 14.58
CA TYR A 86 -0.91 3.45 15.78
C TYR A 86 -1.31 4.67 16.59
N ASN A 87 -2.61 4.82 16.86
CA ASN A 87 -3.20 5.99 17.53
C ASN A 87 -2.80 7.34 16.90
N GLY A 88 -2.60 7.36 15.57
CA GLY A 88 -2.21 8.56 14.82
C GLY A 88 -0.71 8.82 14.73
N GLU A 89 0.13 8.02 15.39
CA GLU A 89 1.59 8.13 15.32
C GLU A 89 2.19 7.09 14.38
N VAL A 90 3.16 7.48 13.55
CA VAL A 90 3.85 6.54 12.65
C VAL A 90 4.70 5.58 13.47
N ILE A 91 4.38 4.29 13.40
CA ILE A 91 5.15 3.21 14.04
C ILE A 91 6.05 2.45 13.06
N PHE A 92 5.74 2.53 11.76
CA PHE A 92 6.52 1.87 10.72
C PHE A 92 6.37 2.58 9.37
N THR A 93 7.45 2.64 8.59
CA THR A 93 7.47 3.18 7.23
C THR A 93 8.17 2.20 6.30
N ALA A 94 7.56 1.94 5.14
CA ALA A 94 8.17 1.17 4.07
C ALA A 94 8.05 1.86 2.72
N ASP A 95 9.13 1.86 1.96
CA ASP A 95 9.21 2.40 0.60
C ASP A 95 9.81 1.39 -0.41
N ARG A 96 10.31 0.25 0.09
CA ARG A 96 10.96 -0.81 -0.69
C ARG A 96 10.60 -2.19 -0.15
N ASP A 97 10.71 -3.19 -1.02
CA ASP A 97 10.63 -4.61 -0.64
C ASP A 97 11.94 -5.09 0.02
N SER A 98 11.95 -6.34 0.49
CA SER A 98 13.14 -6.94 1.12
C SER A 98 14.36 -7.09 0.19
N MET A 99 14.18 -6.95 -1.13
CA MET A 99 15.26 -6.96 -2.12
C MET A 99 15.72 -5.54 -2.50
N GLY A 100 15.15 -4.50 -1.87
CA GLY A 100 15.46 -3.10 -2.13
C GLY A 100 14.73 -2.52 -3.34
N LYS A 101 13.75 -3.23 -3.92
CA LYS A 101 12.95 -2.72 -5.04
C LYS A 101 11.90 -1.73 -4.52
N PRO A 102 11.80 -0.52 -5.11
CA PRO A 102 10.83 0.47 -4.68
C PRO A 102 9.39 0.06 -4.98
N PHE A 103 8.44 0.58 -4.18
CA PHE A 103 7.01 0.39 -4.41
C PHE A 103 6.52 1.20 -5.62
N ASN A 104 6.41 0.52 -6.76
CA ASN A 104 5.96 1.14 -8.01
C ASN A 104 4.49 0.79 -8.30
N ALA A 105 3.61 1.78 -8.15
CA ALA A 105 2.19 1.66 -8.46
C ALA A 105 1.95 2.00 -9.94
N GLU A 106 1.91 0.96 -10.79
CA GLU A 106 1.75 1.11 -12.23
C GLU A 106 0.29 1.33 -12.63
N VAL A 107 0.03 2.31 -13.51
CA VAL A 107 -1.31 2.62 -14.01
C VAL A 107 -1.94 1.39 -14.67
N GLY A 108 -3.18 1.09 -14.30
CA GLY A 108 -3.89 -0.07 -14.85
C GLY A 108 -3.42 -1.42 -14.30
N ARG A 109 -2.58 -1.45 -13.27
CA ARG A 109 -2.15 -2.66 -12.56
C ARG A 109 -2.42 -2.54 -11.07
N THR A 110 -2.25 -3.66 -10.36
CA THR A 110 -2.43 -3.72 -8.90
C THR A 110 -1.08 -4.00 -8.23
N LEU A 111 -0.64 -3.09 -7.36
CA LEU A 111 0.51 -3.27 -6.48
C LEU A 111 0.04 -3.97 -5.19
N ASN A 112 0.52 -5.19 -4.94
CA ASN A 112 0.18 -5.96 -3.74
C ASN A 112 1.36 -5.90 -2.78
N ILE A 113 1.14 -5.36 -1.58
CA ILE A 113 2.17 -5.16 -0.56
C ILE A 113 1.85 -6.07 0.64
N LEU A 114 2.76 -6.99 0.94
CA LEU A 114 2.71 -7.85 2.12
C LEU A 114 3.88 -7.48 3.04
N ILE A 115 3.57 -7.08 4.27
CA ILE A 115 4.56 -6.75 5.30
C ILE A 115 4.42 -7.77 6.42
N ASP A 116 5.42 -8.61 6.63
CA ASP A 116 5.40 -9.62 7.69
C ASP A 116 6.37 -9.22 8.82
N PHE A 117 5.79 -8.96 9.99
CA PHE A 117 6.51 -8.57 11.21
C PHE A 117 6.94 -9.76 12.08
N LYS A 118 7.23 -10.93 11.49
CA LYS A 118 7.94 -12.04 12.16
C LYS A 118 9.31 -11.58 12.69
N ALA A 119 10.02 -12.46 13.42
CA ALA A 119 11.32 -12.17 14.04
C ALA A 119 12.33 -11.51 13.08
N THR A 120 12.25 -11.84 11.78
CA THR A 120 12.90 -11.08 10.71
C THR A 120 11.82 -10.40 9.88
N LEU A 121 11.84 -9.07 9.84
CA LEU A 121 10.95 -8.27 8.99
C LEU A 121 11.14 -8.66 7.52
N SER A 122 10.04 -8.99 6.85
CA SER A 122 10.03 -9.20 5.41
C SER A 122 8.93 -8.41 4.71
N ILE A 123 9.23 -7.90 3.53
CA ILE A 123 8.31 -7.15 2.70
C ILE A 123 8.33 -7.78 1.32
N ASN A 124 7.18 -8.30 0.91
CA ASN A 124 6.98 -8.92 -0.38
C ASN A 124 6.05 -8.06 -1.22
N VAL A 125 6.46 -7.77 -2.45
CA VAL A 125 5.71 -6.90 -3.36
C VAL A 125 5.50 -7.61 -4.70
N ASN A 126 4.25 -7.64 -5.16
CA ASN A 126 3.91 -8.22 -6.46
C ASN A 126 2.99 -7.29 -7.27
N VAL A 127 3.26 -7.13 -8.56
CA VAL A 127 2.45 -6.29 -9.47
C VAL A 127 1.62 -7.18 -10.38
N THR A 128 0.31 -7.25 -10.16
CA THR A 128 -0.62 -8.10 -10.92
C THR A 128 -1.43 -7.29 -11.95
N PRO A 129 -1.98 -7.94 -13.00
CA PRO A 129 -3.01 -7.34 -13.84
C PRO A 129 -4.20 -6.81 -13.05
N TRP A 130 -4.92 -5.89 -13.66
CA TRP A 130 -6.14 -5.32 -13.09
C TRP A 130 -7.22 -6.40 -12.82
N ASN A 131 -8.04 -6.21 -11.77
CA ASN A 131 -9.11 -7.12 -11.32
C ASN A 131 -8.66 -8.51 -10.84
N GLN A 132 -7.37 -8.74 -10.59
CA GLN A 132 -6.92 -9.95 -9.89
C GLN A 132 -6.79 -9.68 -8.38
N VAL A 133 -7.56 -10.43 -7.60
CA VAL A 133 -7.40 -10.48 -6.14
C VAL A 133 -6.22 -11.38 -5.83
N PHE A 134 -5.14 -10.80 -5.28
CA PHE A 134 -4.05 -11.58 -4.74
C PHE A 134 -4.35 -11.86 -3.26
N GLN A 135 -4.66 -13.13 -2.96
CA GLN A 135 -4.79 -13.59 -1.59
C GLN A 135 -3.53 -14.37 -1.23
N TYR A 136 -2.81 -13.89 -0.21
CA TYR A 136 -1.72 -14.67 0.35
C TYR A 136 -2.32 -15.85 1.13
N VAL A 137 -1.94 -17.08 0.74
CA VAL A 137 -2.34 -18.32 1.41
C VAL A 137 -1.07 -18.93 1.97
N GLU A 138 -0.96 -19.01 3.30
CA GLU A 138 0.05 -19.86 3.94
C GLU A 138 -0.43 -21.32 3.81
N TYR A 139 0.41 -22.19 3.23
CA TYR A 139 0.22 -23.64 3.35
C TYR A 139 0.86 -24.05 4.68
N LEU A 140 0.04 -24.63 5.58
CA LEU A 140 0.46 -25.23 6.85
C LEU A 140 1.12 -26.60 6.60
#